data_AF-A0A841ECN4-F1
#
_entry.id   AF-A0A841ECN4-F1
#
_cell.length_a   1.000
_cell.length_b   1.000
_cell.length_c   1.000
_cell.angle_alpha   90.00
_cell.angle_beta   90.00
_cell.angle_gamma   90.00
#
_symmetry.space_group_name_H-M   'P 1'
#
loop_
_entity.id
_entity.type
_entity.pdbx_description
1 polymer ?
#
loop_
_entity_poly.entity_id
_entity_poly.type
_entity_poly.pdbx_seq_one_letter_code
_entity_poly.pdbx_strand_id
1 'polypeptide(L)'
;MARTNQPRRRALLDAAVDVLADHGARGLTFRAVDTAAAVPAGTASNYFPDRDTLLAQAGAHVHVRLAPAPAHMARLTDPAPTRDAVRTAMHDLFDRVTRDPAGYIALLELRLEGTRRPDVRAALTAAIDTSITDSIDFHVHGGYPGGRRTARALYLAMTGLIVEHLTLPETWHDTDPTRLVDDLVDLLVPDTDP
;
A
#
# COMPACT_ATOMS: atom_id res chain seq x y z
N MET A 1 -1.25 -29.31 -13.32
CA MET A 1 -2.55 -28.76 -12.87
C MET A 1 -2.45 -27.52 -11.94
N ALA A 2 -1.28 -26.88 -11.80
CA ALA A 2 -1.07 -25.77 -10.85
C ALA A 2 -1.22 -24.35 -11.42
N ARG A 3 -1.18 -24.17 -12.75
CA ARG A 3 -1.17 -22.84 -13.40
C ARG A 3 -2.55 -22.18 -13.57
N THR A 4 -3.64 -22.94 -13.46
CA THR A 4 -5.02 -22.44 -13.72
C THR A 4 -5.70 -21.85 -12.48
N ASN A 5 -5.22 -22.15 -11.26
CA ASN A 5 -5.85 -21.67 -10.01
C ASN A 5 -5.27 -20.35 -9.45
N GLN A 6 -4.14 -19.89 -9.98
CA GLN A 6 -3.49 -18.65 -9.52
C GLN A 6 -4.33 -17.39 -9.80
N PRO A 7 -5.00 -17.25 -10.96
CA PRO A 7 -5.88 -16.11 -11.22
C PRO A 7 -7.10 -16.06 -10.30
N ARG A 8 -7.72 -17.22 -10.01
CA ARG A 8 -8.86 -17.30 -9.09
C ARG A 8 -8.48 -16.99 -7.65
N ARG A 9 -7.35 -17.55 -7.17
CA ARG A 9 -6.84 -17.23 -5.83
C ARG A 9 -6.54 -15.74 -5.69
N ARG A 10 -5.97 -15.12 -6.73
CA ARG A 10 -5.74 -13.67 -6.77
C ARG A 10 -7.04 -12.88 -6.68
N ALA A 11 -8.05 -13.22 -7.48
CA ALA A 11 -9.36 -12.56 -7.43
C ALA A 11 -10.03 -12.66 -6.05
N LEU A 12 -9.92 -13.82 -5.38
CA LEU A 12 -10.41 -13.97 -4.00
C LEU A 12 -9.64 -13.11 -3.00
N LEU A 13 -8.32 -12.93 -3.19
CA LEU A 13 -7.53 -12.05 -2.34
C LEU A 13 -7.80 -10.56 -2.62
N ASP A 14 -8.03 -10.18 -3.88
CA ASP A 14 -8.48 -8.82 -4.22
C ASP A 14 -9.83 -8.50 -3.55
N ALA A 15 -10.79 -9.43 -3.64
CA ALA A 15 -12.08 -9.31 -2.95
C ALA A 15 -11.95 -9.30 -1.42
N ALA A 16 -10.99 -10.06 -0.86
CA ALA A 16 -10.69 -10.00 0.57
C ALA A 16 -10.16 -8.63 1.00
N VAL A 17 -9.38 -7.95 0.15
CA VAL A 17 -8.94 -6.58 0.39
C VAL A 17 -10.12 -5.61 0.36
N ASP A 18 -11.07 -5.77 -0.58
CA ASP A 18 -12.28 -4.94 -0.60
C ASP A 18 -13.14 -5.15 0.67
N VAL A 19 -13.36 -6.41 1.08
CA VAL A 19 -14.08 -6.73 2.32
C VAL A 19 -13.39 -6.15 3.55
N LEU A 20 -12.06 -6.16 3.59
CA LEU A 20 -11.30 -5.53 4.67
C LEU A 20 -11.53 -4.02 4.70
N ALA A 21 -11.52 -3.36 3.55
CA ALA A 21 -11.77 -1.93 3.45
C ALA A 21 -13.20 -1.55 3.91
N ASP A 22 -14.21 -2.32 3.50
CA ASP A 22 -15.61 -1.99 3.73
C ASP A 22 -16.14 -2.44 5.10
N HIS A 23 -15.60 -3.54 5.64
CA HIS A 23 -16.16 -4.22 6.81
C HIS A 23 -15.13 -4.52 7.91
N GLY A 24 -13.88 -4.10 7.72
CA GLY A 24 -12.78 -4.29 8.64
C GLY A 24 -12.36 -5.75 8.83
N ALA A 25 -11.33 -5.96 9.65
CA ALA A 25 -10.78 -7.30 9.90
C ALA A 25 -11.82 -8.30 10.40
N ARG A 26 -12.77 -7.87 11.25
CA ARG A 26 -13.84 -8.73 11.79
C ARG A 26 -14.85 -9.14 10.72
N GLY A 27 -15.14 -8.28 9.75
CA GLY A 27 -16.06 -8.57 8.65
C GLY A 27 -15.51 -9.56 7.62
N LEU A 28 -14.19 -9.79 7.62
CA LEU A 28 -13.55 -10.74 6.71
C LEU A 28 -13.94 -12.18 7.05
N THR A 29 -14.87 -12.72 6.26
CA THR A 29 -15.38 -14.10 6.31
C THR A 29 -15.37 -14.72 4.92
N PHE A 30 -15.32 -16.05 4.82
CA PHE A 30 -15.37 -16.72 3.51
C PHE A 30 -16.61 -16.35 2.70
N ARG A 31 -17.77 -16.22 3.35
CA ARG A 31 -19.01 -15.80 2.69
C ARG A 31 -18.92 -14.36 2.17
N ALA A 32 -18.34 -13.45 2.95
CA ALA A 32 -18.15 -12.06 2.51
C ALA A 32 -17.21 -12.01 1.30
N VAL A 33 -16.12 -12.78 1.31
CA VAL A 33 -15.20 -12.91 0.17
C VAL A 33 -15.88 -13.51 -1.05
N ASP A 34 -16.64 -14.60 -0.91
CA ASP A 34 -17.37 -15.21 -2.02
C ASP A 34 -18.36 -14.22 -2.66
N THR A 35 -19.03 -13.44 -1.82
CA THR A 35 -19.99 -12.41 -2.25
C THR A 35 -19.26 -11.28 -2.99
N ALA A 36 -18.19 -10.73 -2.41
CA ALA A 36 -17.40 -9.66 -3.02
C ALA A 36 -16.72 -10.09 -4.33
N ALA A 37 -16.25 -11.35 -4.41
CA ALA A 37 -15.67 -11.92 -5.63
C ALA A 37 -16.71 -12.36 -6.67
N ALA A 38 -18.02 -12.24 -6.38
CA ALA A 38 -19.11 -12.71 -7.22
C ALA A 38 -18.97 -14.19 -7.66
N VAL A 39 -18.57 -15.05 -6.72
CA VAL A 39 -18.40 -16.49 -6.94
C VAL A 39 -19.40 -17.32 -6.12
N PRO A 40 -19.61 -18.61 -6.45
CA PRO A 40 -20.46 -19.48 -5.65
C PRO A 40 -20.01 -19.57 -4.19
N ALA A 41 -20.97 -19.66 -3.26
CA ALA A 41 -20.68 -19.85 -1.84
C ALA A 41 -19.83 -21.11 -1.60
N GLY A 42 -18.84 -20.99 -0.72
CA GLY A 42 -17.88 -22.05 -0.42
C GLY A 42 -16.66 -22.06 -1.34
N THR A 43 -16.55 -21.13 -2.29
CA THR A 43 -15.38 -21.05 -3.17
C THR A 43 -14.13 -20.68 -2.35
N ALA A 44 -14.19 -19.64 -1.53
CA ALA A 44 -13.07 -19.18 -0.71
C ALA A 44 -12.58 -20.27 0.26
N SER A 45 -13.48 -21.01 0.90
CA SER A 45 -13.11 -22.12 1.80
C SER A 45 -12.38 -23.27 1.11
N ASN A 46 -12.49 -23.40 -0.22
CA ASN A 46 -11.69 -24.38 -0.97
C ASN A 46 -10.25 -23.91 -1.23
N TYR A 47 -9.96 -22.61 -1.09
CA TYR A 47 -8.62 -22.02 -1.31
C TYR A 47 -7.90 -21.70 -0.01
N PHE A 48 -8.64 -21.41 1.06
CA PHE A 48 -8.10 -20.99 2.33
C PHE A 48 -8.64 -21.92 3.44
N PRO A 49 -7.76 -22.60 4.19
CA PRO A 49 -8.16 -23.61 5.17
C PRO A 49 -8.92 -23.02 6.37
N ASP A 50 -8.58 -21.80 6.76
CA ASP A 50 -9.20 -21.09 7.87
C ASP A 50 -9.13 -19.57 7.65
N ARG A 51 -9.86 -18.84 8.51
CA ARG A 51 -9.95 -17.38 8.44
C ARG A 51 -8.61 -16.69 8.73
N ASP A 52 -7.77 -17.31 9.55
CA ASP A 52 -6.49 -16.72 9.97
C ASP A 52 -5.48 -16.77 8.82
N THR A 53 -5.50 -17.87 8.08
CA THR A 53 -4.77 -18.04 6.82
C THR A 53 -5.25 -17.06 5.76
N LEU A 54 -6.57 -16.84 5.64
CA LEU A 54 -7.11 -15.82 4.74
C LEU A 54 -6.62 -14.42 5.11
N LEU A 55 -6.67 -14.06 6.41
CA LEU A 55 -6.17 -12.76 6.90
C LEU A 55 -4.67 -12.58 6.61
N ALA A 56 -3.85 -13.58 6.92
CA ALA A 56 -2.40 -13.52 6.69
C ALA A 56 -2.09 -13.41 5.19
N GLN A 57 -2.79 -14.15 4.34
CA GLN A 57 -2.59 -14.10 2.89
C GLN A 57 -3.11 -12.80 2.27
N ALA A 58 -4.22 -12.25 2.77
CA ALA A 58 -4.68 -10.91 2.40
C ALA A 58 -3.65 -9.85 2.80
N GLY A 59 -3.02 -9.99 3.98
CA GLY A 59 -1.92 -9.15 4.43
C GLY A 59 -0.69 -9.19 3.53
N ALA A 60 -0.31 -10.36 3.02
CA ALA A 60 0.76 -10.47 2.02
C ALA A 60 0.34 -9.89 0.66
N HIS A 61 -0.94 -10.07 0.27
CA HIS A 61 -1.46 -9.67 -1.03
C HIS A 61 -1.73 -8.17 -1.15
N VAL A 62 -2.06 -7.47 -0.06
CA VAL A 62 -2.34 -6.02 -0.09
C VAL A 62 -1.19 -5.24 -0.72
N HIS A 63 0.05 -5.66 -0.51
CA HIS A 63 1.24 -5.07 -1.14
C HIS A 63 1.26 -5.20 -2.67
N VAL A 64 0.74 -6.31 -3.21
CA VAL A 64 0.66 -6.53 -4.66
C VAL A 64 -0.36 -5.59 -5.29
N ARG A 65 -1.48 -5.32 -4.60
CA ARG A 65 -2.48 -4.34 -5.04
C ARG A 65 -1.95 -2.91 -4.93
N LEU A 66 -1.23 -2.62 -3.86
CA LEU A 66 -0.59 -1.33 -3.59
C LEU A 66 0.72 -1.12 -4.35
N ALA A 67 1.21 -2.10 -5.12
CA ALA A 67 2.39 -1.93 -5.93
C ALA A 67 2.11 -0.98 -7.11
N PRO A 68 3.07 -0.15 -7.52
CA PRO A 68 2.89 0.68 -8.71
C PRO A 68 2.72 -0.20 -9.94
N ALA A 69 1.87 0.23 -10.88
CA ALA A 69 1.76 -0.45 -12.16
C ALA A 69 3.12 -0.43 -12.89
N PRO A 70 3.50 -1.48 -13.64
CA PRO A 70 4.78 -1.53 -14.35
C PRO A 70 5.03 -0.32 -15.27
N ALA A 71 3.98 0.23 -15.89
CA ALA A 71 4.06 1.43 -16.72
C ALA A 71 4.37 2.72 -15.94
N HIS A 72 4.10 2.74 -14.63
CA HIS A 72 4.50 3.83 -13.75
C HIS A 72 5.96 3.65 -13.29
N MET A 73 6.38 2.41 -13.02
CA MET A 73 7.79 2.09 -12.73
C MET A 73 8.73 2.47 -13.89
N ALA A 74 8.28 2.28 -15.14
CA ALA A 74 9.02 2.66 -16.35
C ALA A 74 9.14 4.19 -16.56
N ARG A 75 8.30 5.00 -15.92
CA ARG A 75 8.42 6.48 -15.94
C ARG A 75 9.44 6.99 -14.92
N LEU A 76 9.77 6.19 -13.91
CA LEU A 76 10.76 6.51 -12.87
C LEU A 76 12.20 6.18 -13.29
N THR A 77 12.40 5.51 -14.44
CA THR A 77 13.72 5.11 -14.95
C THR A 77 14.47 6.18 -15.76
N ASP A 78 13.90 7.36 -15.96
CA ASP A 78 14.52 8.45 -16.74
C ASP A 78 14.20 9.90 -16.28
N PRO A 79 14.25 10.21 -14.97
CA PRO A 79 14.56 11.58 -14.54
C PRO A 79 15.95 11.66 -13.92
N ALA A 80 16.64 12.79 -14.14
CA ALA A 80 17.78 13.15 -13.31
C ALA A 80 17.37 13.11 -11.82
N PRO A 81 18.24 12.62 -10.91
CA PRO A 81 17.92 12.40 -9.50
C PRO A 81 17.82 13.73 -8.74
N THR A 82 16.76 14.45 -9.02
CA THR A 82 16.48 15.80 -8.55
C THR A 82 15.37 15.79 -7.51
N ARG A 83 15.28 16.88 -6.76
CA ARG A 83 14.19 17.11 -5.83
C ARG A 83 12.82 17.07 -6.51
N ASP A 84 12.70 17.65 -7.71
CA ASP A 84 11.45 17.66 -8.48
C ASP A 84 11.04 16.28 -8.97
N ALA A 85 12.00 15.40 -9.27
CA ALA A 85 11.70 14.00 -9.58
C ALA A 85 11.09 13.28 -8.36
N VAL A 86 11.63 13.53 -7.16
CA VAL A 86 11.04 13.01 -5.90
C VAL A 86 9.64 13.58 -5.69
N ARG A 87 9.45 14.89 -5.91
CA ARG A 87 8.14 15.55 -5.82
C ARG A 87 7.10 14.88 -6.71
N THR A 88 7.45 14.70 -7.98
CA THR A 88 6.58 14.04 -8.97
C THR A 88 6.21 12.62 -8.50
N ALA A 89 7.19 11.85 -8.04
CA ALA A 89 6.94 10.50 -7.53
C ALA A 89 6.02 10.47 -6.29
N MET A 90 6.11 11.46 -5.39
CA MET A 90 5.24 11.54 -4.22
C MET A 90 3.81 11.94 -4.59
N HIS A 91 3.62 12.84 -5.55
CA HIS A 91 2.29 13.15 -6.11
C HIS A 91 1.69 11.94 -6.80
N ASP A 92 2.46 11.23 -7.62
CA ASP A 92 1.99 10.02 -8.27
C ASP A 92 1.59 8.92 -7.27
N LEU A 93 2.33 8.80 -6.15
CA LEU A 93 1.95 7.93 -5.04
C LEU A 93 0.62 8.37 -4.42
N PHE A 94 0.47 9.67 -4.12
CA PHE A 94 -0.74 10.22 -3.52
C PHE A 94 -1.96 10.05 -4.44
N ASP A 95 -1.84 10.32 -5.73
CA ASP A 95 -2.90 10.11 -6.72
C ASP A 95 -3.32 8.64 -6.82
N ARG A 96 -2.39 7.71 -6.65
CA ARG A 96 -2.71 6.27 -6.62
C ARG A 96 -3.52 5.90 -5.39
N VAL A 97 -3.17 6.47 -4.23
CA VAL A 97 -3.93 6.30 -2.99
C VAL A 97 -5.37 6.78 -3.18
N THR A 98 -5.55 7.98 -3.75
CA THR A 98 -6.87 8.57 -3.97
C THR A 98 -7.72 7.77 -4.97
N ARG A 99 -7.09 7.09 -5.94
CA ARG A 99 -7.78 6.23 -6.92
C ARG A 99 -8.15 4.84 -6.41
N ASP A 100 -7.40 4.29 -5.46
CA ASP A 100 -7.70 3.00 -4.82
C ASP A 100 -7.55 3.10 -3.29
N PRO A 101 -8.45 3.85 -2.62
CA PRO A 101 -8.39 4.02 -1.18
C PRO A 101 -8.60 2.71 -0.43
N ALA A 102 -9.35 1.76 -1.01
CA ALA A 102 -9.64 0.47 -0.41
C ALA A 102 -8.37 -0.34 -0.08
N GLY A 103 -7.37 -0.35 -0.96
CA GLY A 103 -6.10 -1.02 -0.68
C GLY A 103 -5.39 -0.47 0.57
N TYR A 104 -5.39 0.85 0.75
CA TYR A 104 -4.75 1.49 1.90
C TYR A 104 -5.58 1.35 3.18
N ILE A 105 -6.91 1.47 3.11
CA ILE A 105 -7.80 1.25 4.26
C ILE A 105 -7.65 -0.19 4.77
N ALA A 106 -7.64 -1.18 3.86
CA ALA A 106 -7.41 -2.57 4.22
C ALA A 106 -6.03 -2.77 4.89
N LEU A 107 -4.98 -2.09 4.41
CA LEU A 107 -3.68 -2.11 5.06
C LEU A 107 -3.73 -1.54 6.49
N LEU A 108 -4.53 -0.49 6.75
CA LEU A 108 -4.71 0.06 8.09
C LEU A 108 -5.46 -0.93 9.02
N GLU A 109 -6.53 -1.53 8.52
CA GLU A 109 -7.26 -2.60 9.23
C GLU A 109 -6.35 -3.77 9.59
N LEU A 110 -5.53 -4.20 8.65
CA LEU A 110 -4.56 -5.28 8.84
C LEU A 110 -3.46 -4.89 9.84
N ARG A 111 -2.94 -3.66 9.82
CA ARG A 111 -1.98 -3.16 10.81
C ARG A 111 -2.56 -3.19 12.22
N LEU A 112 -3.80 -2.74 12.38
CA LEU A 112 -4.50 -2.79 13.67
C LEU A 112 -4.75 -4.23 14.12
N GLU A 113 -5.15 -5.12 13.22
CA GLU A 113 -5.36 -6.54 13.54
C GLU A 113 -4.05 -7.26 13.89
N GLY A 114 -2.94 -6.92 13.25
CA GLY A 114 -1.61 -7.44 13.55
C GLY A 114 -1.13 -7.15 14.98
N THR A 115 -1.70 -6.14 15.65
CA THR A 115 -1.44 -5.92 17.08
C THR A 115 -2.00 -7.05 17.96
N ARG A 116 -3.02 -7.77 17.48
CA ARG A 116 -3.74 -8.84 18.18
C ARG A 116 -3.34 -10.23 17.68
N ARG A 117 -2.90 -10.33 16.42
CA ARG A 117 -2.57 -11.58 15.73
C ARG A 117 -1.12 -11.61 15.25
N PRO A 118 -0.22 -12.35 15.93
CA PRO A 118 1.19 -12.41 15.56
C PRO A 118 1.45 -12.88 14.12
N ASP A 119 0.68 -13.83 13.60
CA ASP A 119 0.89 -14.35 12.23
C ASP A 119 0.54 -13.32 11.15
N VAL A 120 -0.54 -12.54 11.37
CA VAL A 120 -0.91 -11.41 10.50
C VAL A 120 0.18 -10.34 10.56
N ARG A 121 0.69 -10.03 11.75
CA ARG A 121 1.82 -9.10 11.91
C ARG A 121 3.06 -9.58 11.19
N ALA A 122 3.42 -10.86 11.30
CA ALA A 122 4.59 -11.41 10.62
C ALA A 122 4.46 -11.32 9.09
N ALA A 123 3.28 -11.68 8.54
CA ALA A 123 3.01 -11.58 7.11
C ALA A 123 3.07 -10.12 6.61
N LEU A 124 2.47 -9.18 7.34
CA LEU A 124 2.53 -7.76 7.02
C LEU A 124 3.94 -7.21 7.13
N THR A 125 4.66 -7.50 8.21
CA THR A 125 6.04 -7.03 8.39
C THR A 125 6.92 -7.49 7.24
N ALA A 126 6.85 -8.77 6.85
CA ALA A 126 7.64 -9.28 5.73
C ALA A 126 7.32 -8.55 4.41
N ALA A 127 6.04 -8.31 4.13
CA ALA A 127 5.62 -7.66 2.89
C ALA A 127 5.93 -6.15 2.86
N ILE A 128 5.75 -5.45 3.99
CA ILE A 128 6.10 -4.04 4.17
C ILE A 128 7.62 -3.85 4.11
N ASP A 129 8.39 -4.71 4.79
CA ASP A 129 9.85 -4.59 4.88
C ASP A 129 10.53 -4.69 3.51
N THR A 130 10.07 -5.62 2.66
CA THR A 130 10.54 -5.71 1.27
C THR A 130 10.23 -4.41 0.50
N SER A 131 8.98 -3.92 0.59
CA SER A 131 8.57 -2.71 -0.12
C SER A 131 9.33 -1.46 0.32
N ILE A 132 9.56 -1.31 1.63
CA ILE A 132 10.34 -0.20 2.20
C ILE A 132 11.79 -0.29 1.75
N THR A 133 12.39 -1.47 1.87
CA THR A 133 13.80 -1.70 1.52
C THR A 133 14.04 -1.37 0.05
N ASP A 134 13.19 -1.88 -0.85
CA ASP A 134 13.27 -1.61 -2.29
C ASP A 134 13.12 -0.11 -2.59
N SER A 135 12.18 0.57 -1.94
CA SER A 135 11.96 2.02 -2.15
C SER A 135 13.14 2.87 -1.67
N ILE A 136 13.70 2.52 -0.51
CA ILE A 136 14.87 3.22 0.04
C ILE A 136 16.10 2.95 -0.82
N ASP A 137 16.31 1.70 -1.25
CA ASP A 137 17.45 1.33 -2.06
C ASP A 137 17.34 1.93 -3.47
N PHE A 138 16.14 2.04 -4.05
CA PHE A 138 15.91 2.79 -5.28
C PHE A 138 16.32 4.27 -5.13
N HIS A 139 15.90 4.92 -4.04
CA HIS A 139 16.26 6.32 -3.76
C HIS A 139 17.78 6.51 -3.62
N VAL A 140 18.43 5.60 -2.87
CA VAL A 140 19.87 5.70 -2.60
C VAL A 140 20.71 5.36 -3.83
N HIS A 141 20.46 4.23 -4.49
CA HIS A 141 21.23 3.82 -5.67
C HIS A 141 20.94 4.68 -6.89
N GLY A 142 19.74 5.26 -6.98
CA GLY A 142 19.40 6.26 -8.00
C GLY A 142 20.10 7.61 -7.80
N GLY A 143 20.75 7.83 -6.65
CA GLY A 143 21.46 9.08 -6.37
C GLY A 143 20.55 10.25 -6.00
N TYR A 144 19.31 9.99 -5.58
CA TYR A 144 18.37 11.04 -5.20
C TYR A 144 18.81 11.78 -3.93
N PRO A 145 18.45 13.07 -3.76
CA PRO A 145 19.00 13.90 -2.70
C PRO A 145 18.69 13.38 -1.29
N GLY A 146 19.61 13.60 -0.35
CA GLY A 146 19.44 13.29 1.07
C GLY A 146 19.56 11.81 1.49
N GLY A 147 19.74 10.91 0.51
CA GLY A 147 20.08 9.50 0.74
C GLY A 147 19.10 8.75 1.66
N ARG A 148 19.61 7.77 2.41
CA ARG A 148 18.79 6.82 3.19
C ARG A 148 17.93 7.50 4.27
N ARG A 149 18.41 8.58 4.87
CA ARG A 149 17.68 9.31 5.92
C ARG A 149 16.45 10.00 5.33
N THR A 150 16.61 10.71 4.22
CA THR A 150 15.50 11.38 3.52
C THR A 150 14.48 10.37 3.01
N ALA A 151 14.92 9.28 2.37
CA ALA A 151 14.01 8.24 1.88
C ALA A 151 13.13 7.64 3.00
N ARG A 152 13.73 7.36 4.18
CA ARG A 152 12.98 6.87 5.35
C ARG A 152 12.01 7.92 5.89
N ALA A 153 12.43 9.18 5.98
CA ALA A 153 11.59 10.27 6.48
C ALA A 153 10.39 10.50 5.54
N LEU A 154 10.61 10.49 4.22
CA LEU A 154 9.55 10.57 3.21
C LEU A 154 8.55 9.42 3.35
N TYR A 155 9.03 8.18 3.47
CA TYR A 155 8.13 7.03 3.66
C TYR A 155 7.20 7.21 4.88
N LEU A 156 7.76 7.64 6.02
CA LEU A 156 7.00 7.85 7.25
C LEU A 156 6.03 9.03 7.12
N ALA A 157 6.47 10.15 6.54
CA ALA A 157 5.66 11.33 6.34
C ALA A 157 4.49 11.07 5.37
N MET A 158 4.75 10.42 4.24
CA MET A 158 3.70 10.03 3.29
C MET A 158 2.74 9.03 3.91
N THR A 159 3.21 8.08 4.72
CA THR A 159 2.32 7.16 5.45
C THR A 159 1.38 7.94 6.39
N GLY A 160 1.88 8.95 7.09
CA GLY A 160 1.07 9.82 7.94
C GLY A 160 0.04 10.62 7.15
N LEU A 161 0.47 11.27 6.06
CA LEU A 161 -0.42 12.04 5.18
C LEU A 161 -1.54 11.17 4.59
N ILE A 162 -1.21 9.95 4.13
CA ILE A 162 -2.18 9.01 3.58
C ILE A 162 -3.21 8.60 4.64
N VAL A 163 -2.77 8.30 5.86
CA VAL A 163 -3.69 7.95 6.96
C VAL A 163 -4.64 9.10 7.24
N GLU A 164 -4.12 10.31 7.37
CA GLU A 164 -4.91 11.48 7.68
C GLU A 164 -5.92 11.78 6.57
N HIS A 165 -5.47 11.78 5.31
CA HIS A 165 -6.32 12.01 4.14
C HIS A 165 -7.46 10.99 4.03
N LEU A 166 -7.20 9.71 4.32
CA LEU A 166 -8.20 8.64 4.19
C LEU A 166 -9.14 8.52 5.37
N THR A 167 -8.72 8.91 6.58
CA THR A 167 -9.51 8.68 7.80
C THR A 167 -10.14 9.95 8.34
N LEU A 168 -9.56 11.12 8.06
CA LEU A 168 -9.99 12.43 8.54
C LEU A 168 -9.87 13.49 7.42
N PRO A 169 -10.55 13.34 6.27
CA PRO A 169 -10.38 14.28 5.15
C PRO A 169 -10.75 15.73 5.49
N GLU A 170 -11.60 15.96 6.49
CA GLU A 170 -12.13 17.29 6.85
C GLU A 170 -11.24 18.08 7.83
N THR A 171 -10.23 17.45 8.46
CA THR A 171 -9.38 18.13 9.47
C THR A 171 -8.46 19.19 8.88
N TRP A 172 -8.26 19.19 7.56
CA TRP A 172 -7.34 20.08 6.84
C TRP A 172 -8.01 20.90 5.74
N HIS A 173 -9.25 21.35 5.97
CA HIS A 173 -10.05 22.10 4.98
C HIS A 173 -9.37 23.36 4.42
N ASP A 174 -8.43 23.96 5.17
CA ASP A 174 -7.69 25.14 4.74
C ASP A 174 -6.45 24.84 3.88
N THR A 175 -6.07 23.56 3.74
CA THR A 175 -4.86 23.16 3.02
C THR A 175 -5.15 22.06 2.01
N ASP A 176 -4.88 22.34 0.74
CA ASP A 176 -4.93 21.34 -0.33
C ASP A 176 -3.97 20.16 -0.01
N PRO A 177 -4.44 18.90 0.04
CA PRO A 177 -3.59 17.74 0.28
C PRO A 177 -2.41 17.61 -0.71
N THR A 178 -2.56 18.08 -1.94
CA THR A 178 -1.47 18.10 -2.92
C THR A 178 -0.37 19.08 -2.49
N ARG A 179 -0.74 20.23 -1.93
CA ARG A 179 0.21 21.18 -1.36
C ARG A 179 0.97 20.59 -0.16
N LEU A 180 0.32 19.73 0.65
CA LEU A 180 1.02 19.03 1.73
C LEU A 180 2.10 18.09 1.19
N VAL A 181 1.87 17.43 0.05
CA VAL A 181 2.93 16.65 -0.61
C VAL A 181 4.11 17.53 -0.98
N ASP A 182 3.83 18.73 -1.52
CA ASP A 182 4.87 19.70 -1.86
C ASP A 182 5.65 20.16 -0.63
N ASP A 183 4.97 20.53 0.44
CA ASP A 183 5.60 20.98 1.69
C ASP A 183 6.43 19.86 2.35
N LEU A 184 6.00 18.59 2.25
CA LEU A 184 6.79 17.47 2.74
C LEU A 184 8.09 17.28 1.97
N VAL A 185 8.06 17.44 0.65
CA VAL A 185 9.27 17.40 -0.19
C VAL A 185 10.13 18.64 0.09
N ASP A 186 9.48 19.80 0.22
CA ASP A 186 9.81 21.06 0.94
C ASP A 186 10.82 20.93 2.09
N LEU A 187 10.47 20.04 3.01
CA LEU A 187 11.12 19.96 4.30
C LEU A 187 12.13 18.81 4.36
N LEU A 188 11.92 17.74 3.58
CA LEU A 188 12.63 16.49 3.77
C LEU A 188 13.70 16.21 2.71
N VAL A 189 13.55 16.76 1.51
CA VAL A 189 14.47 16.54 0.39
C VAL A 189 15.36 17.76 0.26
N PRO A 190 16.68 17.62 0.50
CA PRO A 190 17.58 18.74 0.30
C PRO A 190 17.63 19.13 -1.18
N ASP A 191 17.93 20.39 -1.46
CA ASP A 191 18.26 20.80 -2.82
C ASP A 191 19.49 20.02 -3.30
N THR A 192 19.49 19.65 -4.58
CA THR A 192 20.71 19.24 -5.26
C THR A 192 21.66 20.43 -5.20
N ASP A 193 22.75 20.32 -4.43
CA ASP A 193 23.86 21.28 -4.49
C ASP A 193 24.30 21.41 -5.96
N PRO A 194 24.52 22.64 -6.48
CA PRO A 194 24.91 22.87 -7.87
C PRO A 194 26.28 22.30 -8.23
#